data_AF-A0A6N6T7V0-F1
#
_entry.id   AF-A0A6N6T7V0-F1
#
_cell.length_a   1.000
_cell.length_b   1.000
_cell.length_c   1.000
_cell.angle_alpha   90.00
_cell.angle_beta   90.00
_cell.angle_gamma   90.00
#
_symmetry.space_group_name_H-M   'P 1'
#
loop_
_entity.id
_entity.type
_entity.pdbx_description
1 polymer ?
#
loop_
_entity_poly.entity_id
_entity_poly.type
_entity_poly.pdbx_seq_one_letter_code
_entity_poly.pdbx_strand_id
1 'polypeptide(L)'
;MGNLTTYLQDRFIECCPPDWNAQREVRLLSPEFEQWFGYQARADVLLEHPSQQRRLWIEFEISRADPVANHAKFATTHLFLPQAPGDVFIAMVSSHVTRGRANLAANTITLMRRIGMAAFQTTLLPACSGETIKRLNHLTLNQLTHNPIDVLPELERALRVSEPLYDADCYRLYFVGNLLEVMLNLRGWNAQLATPAGRQRWGRRTITYFVYDPDSRAFAPSKFCAYLVLPKQVNTSDHSMDTFPITTGLRIVDYFKLQADSRFDGARARLHLEKHLGMRFADSVQQTELMPAFQQWLLNHSESVNLHPNGPQFLLPPPWYE
;
A
#
# COMPACT_ATOMS: atom_id res chain seq x y z
N MET A 1 5.63 -15.62 20.02
CA MET A 1 4.94 -15.30 18.77
C MET A 1 3.49 -15.70 18.90
N GLY A 2 2.58 -14.95 18.29
CA GLY A 2 1.17 -15.36 18.21
C GLY A 2 1.02 -16.51 17.22
N ASN A 3 0.07 -17.41 17.47
CA ASN A 3 -0.14 -18.60 16.63
C ASN A 3 -0.53 -18.24 15.19
N LEU A 4 -1.12 -17.06 14.97
CA LEU A 4 -1.48 -16.60 13.64
C LEU A 4 -0.25 -16.29 12.78
N THR A 5 0.82 -15.70 13.34
CA THR A 5 2.06 -15.45 12.58
C THR A 5 2.66 -16.77 12.09
N THR A 6 2.83 -17.74 12.99
CA THR A 6 3.37 -19.06 12.62
C THR A 6 2.48 -19.77 11.61
N TYR A 7 1.16 -19.73 11.79
CA TYR A 7 0.21 -20.27 10.82
C TYR A 7 0.37 -19.62 9.44
N LEU A 8 0.45 -18.29 9.36
CA LEU A 8 0.62 -17.58 8.09
C LEU A 8 1.96 -17.90 7.42
N GLN A 9 3.05 -18.00 8.19
CA GLN A 9 4.36 -18.40 7.68
C GLN A 9 4.29 -19.78 7.02
N ASP A 10 3.73 -20.76 7.72
CA ASP A 10 3.59 -22.14 7.21
C ASP A 10 2.69 -22.17 5.97
N ARG A 11 1.56 -21.45 5.99
CA ARG A 11 0.65 -21.38 4.84
C ARG A 11 1.23 -20.64 3.64
N PHE A 12 2.04 -19.60 3.82
CA PHE A 12 2.74 -18.93 2.73
C PHE A 12 3.76 -19.85 2.05
N ILE A 13 4.43 -20.72 2.83
CA ILE A 13 5.34 -21.73 2.29
C ILE A 13 4.56 -22.79 1.51
N GLU A 14 3.49 -23.33 2.10
CA GLU A 14 2.68 -24.37 1.48
C GLU A 14 1.96 -23.89 0.21
N CYS A 15 1.58 -22.61 0.16
CA CYS A 15 0.90 -21.99 -0.98
C CYS A 15 1.87 -21.20 -1.88
N CYS A 16 3.18 -21.40 -1.73
CA CYS A 16 4.18 -20.69 -2.52
C CYS A 16 3.92 -20.90 -4.03
N PRO A 17 3.95 -19.82 -4.85
CA PRO A 17 3.74 -19.96 -6.29
C PRO A 17 4.79 -20.90 -6.93
N PRO A 18 4.46 -21.62 -8.02
CA PRO A 18 5.34 -22.64 -8.60
C PRO A 18 6.75 -22.18 -8.98
N ASP A 19 6.89 -20.92 -9.43
CA ASP A 19 8.19 -20.34 -9.85
C ASP A 19 8.95 -19.64 -8.70
N TRP A 20 8.44 -19.77 -7.48
CA TRP A 20 8.98 -19.13 -6.28
C TRP A 20 9.39 -20.18 -5.25
N ASN A 21 10.40 -19.82 -4.47
CA ASN A 21 10.79 -20.53 -3.26
C ASN A 21 10.34 -19.72 -2.04
N ALA A 22 9.93 -20.40 -0.97
CA ALA A 22 9.54 -19.75 0.29
C ALA A 22 10.32 -20.32 1.47
N GLN A 23 10.75 -19.45 2.37
CA GLN A 23 11.40 -19.80 3.63
C GLN A 23 10.84 -18.93 4.75
N ARG A 24 10.74 -19.48 5.97
CA ARG A 24 10.33 -18.71 7.17
C ARG A 24 11.53 -18.26 7.99
N GLU A 25 11.37 -17.15 8.71
CA GLU A 25 12.31 -16.67 9.75
C GLU A 25 13.75 -16.49 9.23
N VAL A 26 13.90 -15.92 8.03
CA VAL A 26 15.21 -15.80 7.38
C VAL A 26 15.98 -14.60 7.93
N ARG A 27 17.19 -14.85 8.41
CA ARG A 27 18.12 -13.79 8.86
C ARG A 27 18.68 -13.05 7.65
N LEU A 28 18.64 -11.72 7.70
CA LEU A 28 19.22 -10.87 6.66
C LEU A 28 20.67 -10.46 6.95
N LEU A 29 21.07 -10.48 8.22
CA LEU A 29 22.41 -10.15 8.67
C LEU A 29 23.19 -11.41 9.05
N SER A 30 24.52 -11.32 8.97
CA SER A 30 25.39 -12.36 9.53
C SER A 30 25.24 -12.39 11.07
N PRO A 31 25.48 -13.55 11.73
CA PRO A 31 25.44 -13.64 13.18
C PRO A 31 26.35 -12.64 13.90
N GLU A 32 27.47 -12.26 13.28
CA GLU A 32 28.41 -11.27 13.80
C GLU A 32 27.78 -9.86 13.85
N PHE A 33 27.13 -9.43 12.76
CA PHE A 33 26.41 -8.14 12.73
C PHE A 33 25.24 -8.14 13.73
N GLU A 34 24.49 -9.24 13.82
CA GLU A 34 23.41 -9.37 14.81
C GLU A 34 23.93 -9.22 16.25
N GLN A 35 25.09 -9.83 16.55
CA GLN A 35 25.74 -9.71 17.86
C GLN A 35 26.19 -8.28 18.15
N TRP A 36 26.79 -7.60 17.17
CA TRP A 36 27.27 -6.23 17.34
C TRP A 36 26.13 -5.22 17.53
N PHE A 37 25.07 -5.33 16.73
CA PHE A 37 23.93 -4.42 16.79
C PHE A 37 22.97 -4.70 17.94
N GLY A 38 22.97 -5.90 18.51
CA GLY A 38 22.07 -6.30 19.60
C GLY A 38 20.62 -6.51 19.17
N TYR A 39 20.35 -6.60 17.86
CA TYR A 39 19.05 -6.97 17.31
C TYR A 39 19.20 -7.81 16.04
N GLN A 40 18.10 -8.46 15.64
CA GLN A 40 18.05 -9.36 14.50
C GLN A 40 17.01 -8.86 13.51
N ALA A 41 17.42 -8.62 12.27
CA ALA A 41 16.52 -8.39 11.15
C ALA A 41 16.20 -9.75 10.51
N ARG A 42 15.01 -10.28 10.83
CA ARG A 42 14.54 -11.58 10.36
C ARG A 42 13.23 -11.40 9.63
N ALA A 43 13.20 -11.81 8.37
CA ALA A 43 11.99 -11.83 7.58
C ALA A 43 11.06 -12.94 8.11
N ASP A 44 9.80 -12.64 8.45
CA ASP A 44 8.81 -13.67 8.80
C ASP A 44 8.71 -14.69 7.64
N VAL A 45 8.62 -14.20 6.41
CA VAL A 45 8.69 -15.00 5.18
C VAL A 45 9.63 -14.35 4.17
N LEU A 46 10.54 -15.14 3.60
CA LEU A 46 11.29 -14.80 2.41
C LEU A 46 10.67 -15.55 1.22
N LEU A 47 10.17 -14.82 0.22
CA LEU A 47 9.87 -15.38 -1.10
C LEU A 47 11.00 -15.06 -2.07
N GLU A 48 11.46 -16.03 -2.85
CA GLU A 48 12.54 -15.85 -3.81
C GLU A 48 12.16 -16.41 -5.18
N HIS A 49 12.25 -15.58 -6.21
CA HIS A 49 12.11 -15.98 -7.60
C HIS A 49 13.52 -16.13 -8.21
N PRO A 50 14.03 -17.35 -8.37
CA PRO A 50 15.44 -17.58 -8.70
C PRO A 50 15.81 -17.06 -10.09
N SER A 51 14.94 -17.21 -11.10
CA SER A 51 15.23 -16.75 -12.46
C SER A 51 15.15 -15.23 -12.63
N GLN A 52 14.31 -14.55 -11.85
CA GLN A 52 14.17 -13.09 -11.89
C GLN A 52 15.10 -12.38 -10.91
N GLN A 53 15.89 -13.13 -10.11
CA GLN A 53 16.73 -12.61 -9.02
C GLN A 53 15.96 -11.66 -8.09
N ARG A 54 14.68 -11.97 -7.84
CA ARG A 54 13.77 -11.15 -7.04
C ARG A 54 13.52 -11.81 -5.70
N ARG A 55 13.60 -11.04 -4.61
CA ARG A 55 13.32 -11.52 -3.25
C ARG A 55 12.36 -10.59 -2.53
N LEU A 56 11.38 -11.14 -1.83
CA LEU A 56 10.43 -10.39 -1.01
C LEU A 56 10.65 -10.77 0.45
N TRP A 57 11.03 -9.79 1.26
CA TRP A 57 11.14 -9.88 2.71
C TRP A 57 9.81 -9.43 3.31
N ILE A 58 8.99 -10.38 3.74
CA ILE A 58 7.63 -10.15 4.22
C ILE A 58 7.62 -10.18 5.73
N GLU A 59 7.09 -9.12 6.34
CA GLU A 59 6.80 -9.02 7.77
C GLU A 59 5.29 -9.02 8.02
N PHE A 60 4.82 -9.86 8.93
CA PHE A 60 3.45 -9.87 9.42
C PHE A 60 3.32 -9.03 10.68
N GLU A 61 2.80 -7.81 10.53
CA GLU A 61 2.51 -6.93 11.65
C GLU A 61 1.12 -7.26 12.24
N ILE A 62 1.06 -8.37 13.00
CA ILE A 62 -0.15 -8.85 13.68
C ILE A 62 -0.20 -8.32 15.11
N SER A 63 -1.25 -7.58 15.45
CA SER A 63 -1.51 -7.15 16.84
C SER A 63 -0.32 -6.42 17.52
N ARG A 64 0.58 -5.82 16.73
CA ARG A 64 1.81 -5.23 17.21
C ARG A 64 1.54 -3.91 17.92
N ALA A 65 2.20 -3.72 19.06
CA ALA A 65 2.16 -2.48 19.80
C ALA A 65 2.94 -1.36 19.11
N ASP A 66 4.03 -1.71 18.40
CA ASP A 66 4.81 -0.76 17.61
C ASP A 66 5.45 -1.45 16.39
N PRO A 67 4.80 -1.42 15.21
CA PRO A 67 5.38 -1.98 13.99
C PRO A 67 6.64 -1.24 13.53
N VAL A 68 6.82 0.03 13.90
CA VAL A 68 7.92 0.87 13.41
C VAL A 68 9.26 0.39 13.93
N ALA A 69 9.30 -0.11 15.17
CA ALA A 69 10.49 -0.72 15.74
C ALA A 69 11.03 -1.86 14.85
N ASN A 70 10.16 -2.60 14.17
CA ASN A 70 10.56 -3.66 13.26
C ASN A 70 11.09 -3.07 11.94
N HIS A 71 10.36 -2.12 11.36
CA HIS A 71 10.78 -1.41 10.14
C HIS A 71 12.14 -0.74 10.32
N ALA A 72 12.40 -0.16 11.49
CA ALA A 72 13.67 0.44 11.85
C ALA A 72 14.82 -0.56 11.77
N LYS A 73 14.65 -1.82 12.23
CA LYS A 73 15.70 -2.85 12.12
C LYS A 73 16.08 -3.14 10.67
N PHE A 74 15.10 -3.22 9.78
CA PHE A 74 15.36 -3.45 8.35
C PHE A 74 15.98 -2.21 7.70
N ALA A 75 15.52 -1.00 8.06
CA ALA A 75 16.07 0.26 7.59
C ALA A 75 17.53 0.43 8.01
N THR A 76 17.85 0.19 9.28
CA THR A 76 19.22 0.28 9.78
C THR A 76 20.10 -0.82 9.20
N THR A 77 19.58 -2.04 9.04
CA THR A 77 20.27 -3.11 8.30
C THR A 77 20.68 -2.65 6.91
N HIS A 78 19.78 -2.01 6.17
CA HIS A 78 20.07 -1.47 4.84
C HIS A 78 21.20 -0.44 4.80
N LEU A 79 21.39 0.35 5.87
CA LEU A 79 22.48 1.33 5.92
C LEU A 79 23.87 0.68 5.99
N PHE A 80 23.99 -0.54 6.53
CA PHE A 80 25.25 -1.26 6.66
C PHE A 80 25.40 -2.37 5.61
N LEU A 81 24.29 -2.97 5.22
CA LEU A 81 24.20 -4.00 4.18
C LEU A 81 23.02 -3.63 3.25
N PRO A 82 23.28 -2.81 2.21
CA PRO A 82 22.26 -2.38 1.29
C PRO A 82 21.51 -3.55 0.66
N GLN A 83 20.21 -3.32 0.48
CA GLN A 83 19.28 -4.25 -0.13
C GLN A 83 19.73 -4.49 -1.59
N ALA A 84 19.78 -5.76 -2.02
CA ALA A 84 20.15 -6.05 -3.41
C ALA A 84 19.09 -5.48 -4.38
N PRO A 85 19.44 -5.15 -5.64
CA PRO A 85 18.51 -4.47 -6.57
C PRO A 85 17.16 -5.18 -6.81
N GLY A 86 17.08 -6.51 -6.64
CA GLY A 86 15.86 -7.30 -6.80
C GLY A 86 15.13 -7.60 -5.48
N ASP A 87 15.67 -7.17 -4.35
CA ASP A 87 15.07 -7.40 -3.05
C ASP A 87 14.02 -6.33 -2.75
N VAL A 88 12.94 -6.71 -2.07
CA VAL A 88 11.84 -5.83 -1.69
C VAL A 88 11.42 -6.14 -0.27
N PHE A 89 11.30 -5.11 0.58
CA PHE A 89 10.71 -5.21 1.91
C PHE A 89 9.20 -4.94 1.85
N ILE A 90 8.39 -5.79 2.49
CA ILE A 90 6.93 -5.66 2.56
C ILE A 90 6.45 -5.86 3.99
N ALA A 91 5.83 -4.84 4.57
CA ALA A 91 5.09 -4.96 5.82
C ALA A 91 3.61 -5.21 5.55
N MET A 92 3.09 -6.36 5.99
CA MET A 92 1.67 -6.70 5.92
C MET A 92 1.01 -6.42 7.28
N VAL A 93 0.27 -5.32 7.38
CA VAL A 93 -0.26 -4.78 8.63
C VAL A 93 -1.75 -5.12 8.78
N SER A 94 -2.10 -5.79 9.87
CA SER A 94 -3.50 -6.19 10.13
C SER A 94 -4.32 -5.06 10.76
N SER A 95 -5.65 -5.14 10.63
CA SER A 95 -6.62 -4.18 11.20
C SER A 95 -6.67 -4.13 12.73
N HIS A 96 -5.97 -5.02 13.44
CA HIS A 96 -5.82 -4.94 14.90
C HIS A 96 -4.71 -3.97 15.34
N VAL A 97 -3.77 -3.64 14.46
CA VAL A 97 -2.84 -2.53 14.70
C VAL A 97 -3.62 -1.22 14.59
N THR A 98 -3.57 -0.40 15.64
CA THR A 98 -4.35 0.85 15.66
C THR A 98 -3.96 1.78 14.52
N ARG A 99 -4.95 2.49 13.96
CA ARG A 99 -4.81 3.36 12.77
C ARG A 99 -3.58 4.27 12.84
N GLY A 100 -3.38 4.96 13.97
CA GLY A 100 -2.24 5.86 14.16
C GLY A 100 -0.88 5.16 14.01
N ARG A 101 -0.75 3.94 14.52
CA ARG A 101 0.48 3.14 14.43
C ARG A 101 0.69 2.56 13.04
N ALA A 102 -0.39 2.09 12.40
CA ALA A 102 -0.35 1.63 11.01
C ALA A 102 0.03 2.77 10.05
N ASN A 103 -0.44 4.00 10.31
CA ASN A 103 -0.05 5.19 9.54
C ASN A 103 1.41 5.58 9.80
N LEU A 104 1.88 5.48 11.04
CA LEU A 104 3.29 5.74 11.35
C LEU A 104 4.21 4.72 10.68
N ALA A 105 3.83 3.44 10.63
CA ALA A 105 4.52 2.41 9.85
C ALA A 105 4.55 2.75 8.35
N ALA A 106 3.42 3.16 7.76
CA ALA A 106 3.35 3.55 6.36
C ALA A 106 4.23 4.78 6.04
N ASN A 107 4.29 5.76 6.94
CA ASN A 107 5.23 6.88 6.82
C ASN A 107 6.69 6.41 6.95
N THR A 108 6.96 5.40 7.79
CA THR A 108 8.30 4.81 7.91
C THR A 108 8.70 4.09 6.62
N ILE A 109 7.78 3.43 5.91
CA ILE A 109 8.05 2.92 4.55
C ILE A 109 8.50 4.04 3.61
N THR A 110 7.90 5.23 3.72
CA THR A 110 8.33 6.39 2.94
C THR A 110 9.77 6.82 3.29
N LEU A 111 10.15 6.76 4.57
CA LEU A 111 11.54 6.99 5.00
C LEU A 111 12.50 5.91 4.48
N MET A 112 12.09 4.64 4.52
CA MET A 112 12.87 3.52 3.98
C MET A 112 13.15 3.71 2.47
N ARG A 113 12.15 4.18 1.71
CA ARG A 113 12.33 4.53 0.29
C ARG A 113 13.32 5.69 0.09
N ARG A 114 13.35 6.68 0.99
CA ARG A 114 14.32 7.80 0.93
C ARG A 114 15.75 7.35 1.09
N ILE A 115 15.99 6.33 1.92
CA ILE A 115 17.34 5.78 2.13
C ILE A 115 17.73 4.74 1.06
N GLY A 116 16.87 4.49 0.06
CA GLY A 116 17.17 3.61 -1.08
C GLY A 116 16.58 2.22 -1.04
N MET A 117 15.72 1.92 -0.06
CA MET A 117 15.03 0.63 -0.03
C MET A 117 13.85 0.57 -1.00
N ALA A 118 13.70 -0.58 -1.66
CA ALA A 118 12.41 -0.96 -2.23
C ALA A 118 11.52 -1.48 -1.08
N ALA A 119 10.73 -0.58 -0.48
CA ALA A 119 9.90 -0.88 0.68
C ALA A 119 8.41 -0.59 0.40
N PHE A 120 7.52 -1.44 0.91
CA PHE A 120 6.07 -1.32 0.76
C PHE A 120 5.35 -1.71 2.06
N GLN A 121 4.16 -1.16 2.26
CA GLN A 121 3.23 -1.65 3.27
C GLN A 121 1.90 -1.96 2.60
N THR A 122 1.30 -3.09 2.98
CA THR A 122 -0.05 -3.49 2.58
C THR A 122 -0.88 -3.95 3.77
N THR A 123 -2.20 -4.00 3.61
CA THR A 123 -3.10 -4.56 4.61
C THR A 123 -3.01 -6.09 4.62
N LEU A 124 -2.92 -6.68 5.81
CA LEU A 124 -3.04 -8.12 6.04
C LEU A 124 -4.50 -8.46 6.37
N LEU A 125 -5.09 -9.39 5.61
CA LEU A 125 -6.47 -9.87 5.80
C LEU A 125 -7.49 -8.71 5.83
N PRO A 126 -7.61 -7.93 4.73
CA PRO A 126 -8.39 -6.69 4.70
C PRO A 126 -9.89 -6.86 4.99
N ALA A 127 -10.43 -8.08 4.84
CA ALA A 127 -11.81 -8.40 5.17
C ALA A 127 -12.04 -8.62 6.68
N CYS A 128 -10.98 -8.80 7.48
CA CYS A 128 -11.09 -9.07 8.91
C CYS A 128 -11.08 -7.77 9.73
N SER A 129 -11.98 -7.66 10.70
CA SER A 129 -11.93 -6.60 11.73
C SER A 129 -10.78 -6.84 12.72
N GLY A 130 -10.38 -5.80 13.47
CA GLY A 130 -9.37 -5.93 14.51
C GLY A 130 -9.75 -6.97 15.58
N GLU A 131 -11.03 -7.07 15.93
CA GLU A 131 -11.55 -8.10 16.84
C GLU A 131 -11.40 -9.51 16.26
N THR A 132 -11.67 -9.66 14.96
CA THR A 132 -11.49 -10.95 14.26
C THR A 132 -10.02 -11.35 14.25
N ILE A 133 -9.11 -10.43 13.91
CA ILE A 133 -7.67 -10.67 13.95
C ILE A 133 -7.22 -11.03 15.37
N LYS A 134 -7.69 -10.30 16.39
CA LYS A 134 -7.41 -10.61 17.79
C LYS A 134 -7.85 -12.03 18.13
N ARG A 135 -9.09 -12.41 17.78
CA ARG A 135 -9.61 -13.77 18.00
C ARG A 135 -8.72 -14.82 17.32
N LEU A 136 -8.43 -14.64 16.03
CA LEU A 136 -7.59 -15.56 15.26
C LEU A 136 -6.20 -15.73 15.88
N ASN A 137 -5.60 -14.64 16.37
CA ASN A 137 -4.29 -14.67 17.01
C ASN A 137 -4.25 -15.42 18.35
N HIS A 138 -5.41 -15.64 18.99
CA HIS A 138 -5.53 -16.42 20.23
C HIS A 138 -5.93 -17.88 19.99
N LEU A 139 -6.32 -18.26 18.77
CA LEU A 139 -6.58 -19.66 18.44
C LEU A 139 -5.26 -20.45 18.49
N THR A 140 -5.35 -21.73 18.83
CA THR A 140 -4.23 -22.66 18.70
C THR A 140 -3.95 -22.95 17.22
N LEU A 141 -2.72 -23.38 16.90
CA LEU A 141 -2.37 -23.81 15.53
C LEU A 141 -3.34 -24.89 15.02
N ASN A 142 -3.68 -25.86 15.86
CA ASN A 142 -4.62 -26.93 15.50
C ASN A 142 -6.01 -26.37 15.11
N GLN A 143 -6.52 -25.38 15.84
CA GLN A 143 -7.79 -24.73 15.52
C GLN A 143 -7.74 -23.94 14.20
N LEU A 144 -6.61 -23.27 13.93
CA LEU A 144 -6.38 -22.56 12.67
C LEU A 144 -6.27 -23.52 11.48
N THR A 145 -5.69 -24.70 11.68
CA THR A 145 -5.64 -25.75 10.64
C THR A 145 -7.03 -26.32 10.33
N HIS A 146 -7.89 -26.48 11.35
CA HIS A 146 -9.27 -26.97 11.16
C HIS A 146 -10.22 -25.95 10.53
N ASN A 147 -9.92 -24.65 10.66
CA ASN A 147 -10.68 -23.57 10.03
C ASN A 147 -9.72 -22.69 9.23
N PRO A 148 -9.23 -23.18 8.09
CA PRO A 148 -8.13 -22.55 7.39
C PRO A 148 -8.51 -21.16 6.87
N ILE A 149 -7.56 -20.24 7.00
CA ILE A 149 -7.65 -18.92 6.39
C ILE A 149 -7.10 -19.04 4.97
N ASP A 150 -7.84 -18.54 3.98
CA ASP A 150 -7.33 -18.46 2.61
C ASP A 150 -6.21 -17.41 2.54
N VAL A 151 -4.98 -17.87 2.33
CA VAL A 151 -3.78 -17.02 2.25
C VAL A 151 -3.40 -16.65 0.82
N LEU A 152 -4.01 -17.26 -0.19
CA LEU A 152 -3.70 -16.96 -1.60
C LEU A 152 -3.95 -15.48 -1.93
N PRO A 153 -5.05 -14.84 -1.47
CA PRO A 153 -5.25 -13.41 -1.64
C PRO A 153 -4.16 -12.55 -0.99
N GLU A 154 -3.57 -13.01 0.13
CA GLU A 154 -2.51 -12.29 0.83
C GLU A 154 -1.16 -12.39 0.09
N LEU A 155 -0.83 -13.57 -0.44
CA LEU A 155 0.31 -13.77 -1.34
C LEU A 155 0.20 -12.92 -2.61
N GLU A 156 -0.95 -12.97 -3.29
CA GLU A 156 -1.22 -12.17 -4.48
C GLU A 156 -1.07 -10.67 -4.18
N ARG A 157 -1.60 -10.21 -3.04
CA ARG A 157 -1.52 -8.82 -2.61
C ARG A 157 -0.06 -8.38 -2.39
N ALA A 158 0.74 -9.18 -1.70
CA ALA A 158 2.16 -8.90 -1.47
C ALA A 158 2.94 -8.78 -2.79
N LEU A 159 2.73 -9.72 -3.72
CA LEU A 159 3.35 -9.69 -5.05
C LEU A 159 2.90 -8.45 -5.84
N ARG A 160 1.61 -8.15 -5.82
CA ARG A 160 1.01 -7.09 -6.63
C ARG A 160 1.40 -5.69 -6.22
N VAL A 161 1.53 -5.41 -4.91
CA VAL A 161 1.94 -4.06 -4.46
C VAL A 161 3.44 -3.82 -4.60
N SER A 162 4.23 -4.88 -4.70
CA SER A 162 5.70 -4.81 -4.80
C SER A 162 6.21 -4.89 -6.23
N GLU A 163 5.37 -5.22 -7.20
CA GLU A 163 5.74 -5.33 -8.61
C GLU A 163 5.41 -4.04 -9.37
N PRO A 164 6.38 -3.45 -10.09
CA PRO A 164 6.09 -2.29 -10.92
C PRO A 164 5.18 -2.70 -12.08
N LEU A 165 4.06 -1.99 -12.24
CA LEU A 165 3.21 -2.10 -13.42
C LEU A 165 3.91 -1.60 -14.66
N TYR A 166 4.73 -0.56 -14.48
CA TYR A 166 5.56 0.00 -15.52
C TYR A 166 6.90 0.44 -14.95
N ASP A 167 7.95 0.13 -15.69
CA ASP A 167 9.32 0.47 -15.36
C ASP A 167 9.88 1.40 -16.44
N ALA A 168 9.91 2.70 -16.15
CA ALA A 168 10.46 3.74 -17.03
C ALA A 168 11.88 4.13 -16.59
N ASP A 169 12.61 4.89 -17.40
CA ASP A 169 14.02 5.24 -17.10
C ASP A 169 14.19 6.03 -15.80
N CYS A 170 13.25 6.91 -15.46
CA CYS A 170 13.34 7.78 -14.28
C CYS A 170 12.31 7.48 -13.18
N TYR A 171 11.37 6.56 -13.42
CA TYR A 171 10.34 6.22 -12.43
C TYR A 171 9.79 4.82 -12.64
N ARG A 172 9.11 4.33 -11.60
CA ARG A 172 8.31 3.10 -11.60
C ARG A 172 6.88 3.41 -11.17
N LEU A 173 5.92 2.81 -11.88
CA LEU A 173 4.50 2.89 -11.54
C LEU A 173 4.10 1.66 -10.72
N TYR A 174 3.52 1.89 -9.55
CA TYR A 174 2.98 0.86 -8.67
C TYR A 174 1.51 1.10 -8.41
N PHE A 175 0.82 0.06 -7.94
CA PHE A 175 -0.39 0.28 -7.16
C PHE A 175 -0.03 0.80 -5.77
N VAL A 176 -0.90 1.63 -5.18
CA VAL A 176 -0.78 1.99 -3.76
C VAL A 176 -0.94 0.75 -2.88
N GLY A 177 -0.13 0.66 -1.83
CA GLY A 177 -0.09 -0.50 -0.95
C GLY A 177 -1.07 -0.41 0.20
N ASN A 178 -1.38 0.79 0.69
CA ASN A 178 -2.16 0.97 1.92
C ASN A 178 -3.12 2.16 1.86
N LEU A 179 -4.08 2.21 2.80
CA LEU A 179 -5.11 3.24 2.84
C LEU A 179 -4.55 4.64 3.16
N LEU A 180 -3.41 4.77 3.85
CA LEU A 180 -2.80 6.09 4.06
C LEU A 180 -2.35 6.68 2.71
N GLU A 181 -1.68 5.91 1.85
CA GLU A 181 -1.30 6.35 0.50
C GLU A 181 -2.53 6.70 -0.35
N VAL A 182 -3.62 5.94 -0.23
CA VAL A 182 -4.92 6.27 -0.88
C VAL A 182 -5.44 7.63 -0.44
N MET A 183 -5.48 7.90 0.87
CA MET A 183 -5.99 9.18 1.39
C MET A 183 -5.05 10.34 1.08
N LEU A 184 -3.73 10.11 1.08
CA LEU A 184 -2.75 11.12 0.70
C LEU A 184 -2.87 11.47 -0.80
N ASN A 185 -3.11 10.49 -1.67
CA ASN A 185 -3.47 10.75 -3.07
C ASN A 185 -4.73 11.60 -3.22
N LEU A 186 -5.80 11.26 -2.49
CA LEU A 186 -7.06 11.99 -2.52
C LEU A 186 -6.88 13.45 -2.09
N ARG A 187 -6.19 13.68 -0.96
CA ARG A 187 -5.90 15.03 -0.45
C ARG A 187 -4.97 15.79 -1.41
N GLY A 188 -3.97 15.12 -1.94
CA GLY A 188 -3.05 15.65 -2.94
C GLY A 188 -3.76 16.08 -4.23
N TRP A 189 -4.76 15.33 -4.68
CA TRP A 189 -5.57 15.71 -5.84
C TRP A 189 -6.35 17.00 -5.58
N ASN A 190 -7.06 17.08 -4.45
CA ASN A 190 -7.85 18.25 -4.07
C ASN A 190 -6.95 19.49 -3.90
N ALA A 191 -5.81 19.34 -3.24
CA ALA A 191 -4.83 20.41 -3.07
C ALA A 191 -4.28 20.92 -4.41
N GLN A 192 -4.00 20.02 -5.36
CA GLN A 192 -3.55 20.41 -6.69
C GLN A 192 -4.63 21.18 -7.47
N LEU A 193 -5.89 20.76 -7.38
CA LEU A 193 -7.02 21.47 -8.03
C LEU A 193 -7.47 22.76 -7.34
N ALA A 194 -7.04 23.01 -6.10
CA ALA A 194 -7.25 24.30 -5.47
C ALA A 194 -6.51 25.44 -6.23
N THR A 195 -5.47 25.11 -6.99
CA THR A 195 -4.68 26.09 -7.76
C THR A 195 -5.20 26.28 -9.20
N PRO A 196 -5.13 27.51 -9.77
CA PRO A 196 -5.46 27.73 -11.18
C PRO A 196 -4.63 26.88 -12.14
N ALA A 197 -3.32 26.74 -11.87
CA ALA A 197 -2.42 25.92 -12.68
C ALA A 197 -2.82 24.44 -12.67
N GLY A 198 -3.19 23.90 -11.50
CA GLY A 198 -3.68 22.53 -11.39
C GLY A 198 -5.00 22.31 -12.12
N ARG A 199 -5.97 23.23 -12.00
CA ARG A 199 -7.24 23.16 -12.76
C ARG A 199 -7.01 23.22 -14.26
N GLN A 200 -6.18 24.14 -14.73
CA GLN A 200 -5.84 24.27 -16.15
C GLN A 200 -5.19 22.99 -16.67
N ARG A 201 -4.25 22.41 -15.91
CA ARG A 201 -3.55 21.19 -16.30
C ARG A 201 -4.49 19.99 -16.33
N TRP A 202 -5.36 19.85 -15.33
CA TRP A 202 -6.34 18.77 -15.24
C TRP A 202 -7.40 18.85 -16.34
N GLY A 203 -7.91 20.05 -16.60
CA GLY A 203 -9.06 20.27 -17.47
C GLY A 203 -10.33 19.60 -16.93
N ARG A 204 -11.30 19.34 -17.81
CA ARG A 204 -12.56 18.68 -17.42
C ARG A 204 -12.55 17.19 -17.76
N ARG A 205 -12.97 16.33 -16.82
CA ARG A 205 -12.92 14.86 -16.99
C ARG A 205 -14.20 14.19 -16.50
N THR A 206 -14.69 13.22 -17.27
CA THR A 206 -15.82 12.37 -16.88
C THR A 206 -15.37 11.29 -15.91
N ILE A 207 -15.97 11.23 -14.73
CA ILE A 207 -15.60 10.32 -13.65
C ILE A 207 -16.84 9.58 -13.14
N THR A 208 -16.70 8.27 -12.99
CA THR A 208 -17.73 7.39 -12.41
C THR A 208 -17.41 7.04 -10.96
N TYR A 209 -16.16 6.66 -10.67
CA TYR A 209 -15.74 6.10 -9.38
C TYR A 209 -14.98 7.12 -8.55
N PHE A 210 -15.45 7.39 -7.34
CA PHE A 210 -14.87 8.34 -6.41
C PHE A 210 -14.48 7.63 -5.12
N VAL A 211 -13.26 7.87 -4.64
CA VAL A 211 -12.87 7.53 -3.26
C VAL A 211 -13.34 8.66 -2.34
N TYR A 212 -13.87 8.29 -1.18
CA TYR A 212 -14.26 9.22 -0.11
C TYR A 212 -13.29 9.11 1.07
N ASP A 213 -12.81 10.26 1.56
CA ASP A 213 -12.04 10.35 2.81
C ASP A 213 -12.97 10.83 3.94
N PRO A 214 -13.28 10.00 4.95
CA PRO A 214 -14.19 10.37 6.03
C PRO A 214 -13.66 11.49 6.92
N ASP A 215 -12.33 11.65 7.04
CA ASP A 215 -11.74 12.70 7.89
C ASP A 215 -11.90 14.08 7.24
N SER A 216 -11.53 14.20 5.96
CA SER A 216 -11.56 15.47 5.22
C SER A 216 -12.91 15.75 4.56
N ARG A 217 -13.80 14.74 4.53
CA ARG A 217 -15.09 14.74 3.82
C ARG A 217 -14.95 15.11 2.34
N ALA A 218 -13.79 14.82 1.76
CA ALA A 218 -13.48 15.12 0.37
C ALA A 218 -13.55 13.85 -0.49
N PHE A 219 -13.67 14.08 -1.80
CA PHE A 219 -13.71 13.02 -2.80
C PHE A 219 -12.54 13.18 -3.77
N ALA A 220 -12.15 12.10 -4.45
CA ALA A 220 -11.25 12.15 -5.59
C ALA A 220 -11.47 10.96 -6.54
N PRO A 221 -11.07 11.03 -7.81
CA PRO A 221 -11.22 9.93 -8.75
C PRO A 221 -10.44 8.69 -8.29
N SER A 222 -11.06 7.51 -8.31
CA SER A 222 -10.39 6.26 -7.87
C SER A 222 -9.09 5.98 -8.62
N LYS A 223 -9.05 6.29 -9.92
CA LYS A 223 -7.85 6.19 -10.76
C LYS A 223 -6.69 7.06 -10.27
N PHE A 224 -6.97 8.21 -9.66
CA PHE A 224 -5.91 9.04 -9.07
C PHE A 224 -5.43 8.46 -7.73
N CYS A 225 -6.35 7.87 -6.97
CA CYS A 225 -6.08 7.33 -5.64
C CYS A 225 -5.36 5.97 -5.62
N ALA A 226 -5.44 5.18 -6.69
CA ALA A 226 -4.99 3.79 -6.70
C ALA A 226 -3.53 3.58 -7.13
N TYR A 227 -2.82 4.61 -7.60
CA TYR A 227 -1.47 4.47 -8.15
C TYR A 227 -0.45 5.31 -7.40
N LEU A 228 0.80 4.85 -7.45
CA LEU A 228 1.97 5.48 -6.87
C LEU A 228 3.08 5.55 -7.93
N VAL A 229 3.70 6.71 -8.08
CA VAL A 229 4.87 6.89 -8.93
C VAL A 229 6.08 7.04 -8.01
N LEU A 230 7.01 6.09 -8.10
CA LEU A 230 8.26 6.12 -7.34
C LEU A 230 9.41 6.48 -8.28
N PRO A 231 10.23 7.50 -7.99
CA PRO A 231 11.40 7.80 -8.79
C PRO A 231 12.38 6.62 -8.70
N LYS A 232 13.04 6.29 -9.82
CA LYS A 232 14.28 5.50 -9.74
C LYS A 232 15.32 6.41 -9.12
N GLN A 233 15.97 5.98 -8.04
CA GLN A 233 17.10 6.75 -7.51
C GLN A 233 18.12 6.91 -8.65
N VAL A 234 18.27 8.14 -9.14
CA VAL A 234 19.36 8.48 -10.05
C VAL A 234 20.59 8.56 -9.15
N ASN A 235 21.62 7.80 -9.48
CA ASN A 235 22.95 7.98 -8.88
C ASN A 235 23.45 9.38 -9.25
N THR A 236 23.05 10.38 -8.48
CA THR A 236 23.63 11.71 -8.59
C THR A 236 24.46 11.95 -7.35
N SER A 237 25.77 11.96 -7.57
CA SER A 237 26.78 12.65 -6.77
C SER A 237 26.48 14.15 -6.57
N ASP A 238 25.39 14.69 -7.13
CA ASP A 238 24.82 15.97 -6.75
C ASP A 238 23.98 15.81 -5.48
N HIS A 239 24.61 16.14 -4.35
CA HIS A 239 23.98 16.39 -3.06
C HIS A 239 23.07 17.63 -3.03
N SER A 240 22.58 18.12 -4.19
CA SER A 240 21.34 18.88 -4.15
C SER A 240 20.25 17.90 -3.73
N MET A 241 19.99 17.84 -2.43
CA MET A 241 18.65 17.55 -1.95
C MET A 241 17.76 18.63 -2.57
N ASP A 242 17.43 18.49 -3.86
CA ASP A 242 16.21 19.05 -4.39
C ASP A 242 15.16 18.44 -3.49
N THR A 243 14.71 19.30 -2.57
CA THR A 243 13.62 19.14 -1.66
C THR A 243 12.36 19.06 -2.50
N PHE A 244 12.27 18.06 -3.38
CA PHE A 244 10.99 17.50 -3.72
C PHE A 244 10.41 17.09 -2.36
N PRO A 245 9.37 17.78 -1.85
CA PRO A 245 8.59 17.14 -0.82
C PRO A 245 8.27 15.78 -1.42
N ILE A 246 8.46 14.70 -0.67
CA ILE A 246 7.73 13.49 -1.04
C ILE A 246 6.28 13.93 -0.92
N THR A 247 5.74 14.39 -2.04
CA THR A 247 4.33 14.41 -2.32
C THR A 247 4.00 12.95 -2.22
N THR A 248 3.57 12.55 -1.03
CA THR A 248 3.00 11.24 -0.80
C THR A 248 1.74 11.23 -1.65
N GLY A 249 1.92 10.85 -2.90
CA GLY A 249 0.87 10.73 -3.87
C GLY A 249 1.21 11.15 -5.29
N LEU A 250 0.35 10.69 -6.19
CA LEU A 250 0.35 10.97 -7.60
C LEU A 250 0.19 12.47 -7.84
N ARG A 251 1.00 13.03 -8.74
CA ARG A 251 0.83 14.41 -9.20
C ARG A 251 0.02 14.42 -10.48
N ILE A 252 -0.74 15.49 -10.71
CA ILE A 252 -1.49 15.69 -11.96
C ILE A 252 -0.54 15.63 -13.17
N VAL A 253 0.67 16.17 -13.05
CA VAL A 253 1.68 16.10 -14.13
C VAL A 253 2.07 14.67 -14.48
N ASP A 254 2.17 13.77 -13.50
CA ASP A 254 2.54 12.38 -13.72
C ASP A 254 1.33 11.57 -14.23
N TYR A 255 0.13 11.87 -13.72
CA TYR A 255 -1.13 11.31 -14.24
C TYR A 255 -1.23 11.45 -15.77
N PHE A 256 -0.89 12.62 -16.32
CA PHE A 256 -0.95 12.86 -17.76
C PHE A 256 0.11 12.12 -18.57
N LYS A 257 1.31 11.92 -18.01
CA LYS A 257 2.34 11.10 -18.65
C LYS A 257 1.89 9.65 -18.78
N LEU A 258 1.06 9.19 -17.86
CA LEU A 258 0.58 7.82 -17.77
C LEU A 258 -0.75 7.58 -18.49
N GLN A 259 -1.50 8.63 -18.84
CA GLN A 259 -2.89 8.50 -19.29
C GLN A 259 -3.07 7.60 -20.53
N ALA A 260 -2.08 7.57 -21.42
CA ALA A 260 -2.10 6.73 -22.62
C ALA A 260 -1.72 5.26 -22.36
N ASP A 261 -1.18 4.94 -21.18
CA ASP A 261 -0.77 3.58 -20.83
C ASP A 261 -1.96 2.74 -20.38
N SER A 262 -2.22 1.61 -21.05
CA SER A 262 -3.35 0.72 -20.74
C SER A 262 -3.27 0.08 -19.35
N ARG A 263 -2.09 0.09 -18.70
CA ARG A 263 -1.92 -0.39 -17.32
C ARG A 263 -2.37 0.63 -16.29
N PHE A 264 -2.39 1.91 -16.68
CA PHE A 264 -2.94 3.01 -15.91
C PHE A 264 -4.42 3.18 -16.30
N ASP A 265 -5.29 2.39 -15.69
CA ASP A 265 -6.70 2.24 -16.07
C ASP A 265 -7.65 2.41 -14.86
N GLY A 266 -8.84 2.96 -15.12
CA GLY A 266 -9.83 3.23 -14.08
C GLY A 266 -10.50 1.98 -13.52
N ALA A 267 -10.75 0.95 -14.35
CA ALA A 267 -11.32 -0.30 -13.88
C ALA A 267 -10.31 -1.10 -13.05
N ARG A 268 -9.04 -1.13 -13.48
CA ARG A 268 -7.93 -1.71 -12.70
C ARG A 268 -7.75 -1.00 -11.36
N ALA A 269 -7.78 0.33 -11.33
CA ALA A 269 -7.72 1.12 -10.10
C ALA A 269 -8.82 0.74 -9.12
N ARG A 270 -10.08 0.75 -9.58
CA ARG A 270 -11.25 0.39 -8.78
C ARG A 270 -11.13 -1.02 -8.21
N LEU A 271 -10.81 -2.00 -9.06
CA LEU A 271 -10.64 -3.40 -8.64
C LEU A 271 -9.50 -3.56 -7.62
N HIS A 272 -8.41 -2.81 -7.77
CA HIS A 272 -7.31 -2.83 -6.81
C HIS A 272 -7.75 -2.32 -5.44
N LEU A 273 -8.39 -1.16 -5.38
CA LEU A 273 -8.89 -0.61 -4.13
C LEU A 273 -9.88 -1.55 -3.42
N GLU A 274 -10.79 -2.16 -4.19
CA GLU A 274 -11.80 -3.08 -3.68
C GLU A 274 -11.20 -4.39 -3.19
N LYS A 275 -10.55 -5.15 -4.08
CA LYS A 275 -10.05 -6.50 -3.77
C LYS A 275 -8.80 -6.47 -2.91
N HIS A 276 -7.92 -5.49 -3.14
CA HIS A 276 -6.60 -5.50 -2.53
C HIS A 276 -6.48 -4.70 -1.24
N LEU A 277 -7.31 -3.67 -1.04
CA LEU A 277 -7.28 -2.82 0.15
C LEU A 277 -8.56 -2.91 1.00
N GLY A 278 -9.52 -3.73 0.59
CA GLY A 278 -10.79 -3.91 1.30
C GLY A 278 -11.71 -2.70 1.25
N MET A 279 -11.48 -1.77 0.31
CA MET A 279 -12.44 -0.68 0.09
C MET A 279 -13.75 -1.25 -0.44
N ARG A 280 -14.86 -0.59 -0.11
CA ARG A 280 -16.21 -1.09 -0.41
C ARG A 280 -17.02 -0.05 -1.16
N PHE A 281 -17.89 -0.50 -2.04
CA PHE A 281 -18.91 0.38 -2.57
C PHE A 281 -19.85 0.83 -1.45
N ALA A 282 -20.22 2.12 -1.47
CA ALA A 282 -21.33 2.61 -0.67
C ALA A 282 -22.61 1.86 -1.07
N ASP A 283 -23.32 1.33 -0.09
CA ASP A 283 -24.69 0.82 -0.30
C ASP A 283 -25.67 1.97 -0.58
N SER A 284 -26.94 1.66 -0.85
CA SER A 284 -27.96 2.66 -1.18
C SER A 284 -28.19 3.69 -0.07
N VAL A 285 -28.05 3.28 1.20
CA VAL A 285 -28.22 4.16 2.35
C VAL A 285 -27.02 5.12 2.43
N GLN A 286 -25.81 4.57 2.39
CA GLN A 286 -24.57 5.35 2.41
C GLN A 286 -24.45 6.29 1.22
N GLN A 287 -24.89 5.86 0.04
CA GLN A 287 -24.91 6.70 -1.16
C GLN A 287 -25.85 7.90 -0.97
N THR A 288 -27.01 7.69 -0.34
CA THR A 288 -27.96 8.76 -0.01
C THR A 288 -27.36 9.73 1.01
N GLU A 289 -26.70 9.22 2.05
CA GLU A 289 -26.05 10.03 3.09
C GLU A 289 -24.87 10.87 2.57
N LEU A 290 -24.09 10.32 1.62
CA LEU A 290 -22.93 11.00 1.05
C LEU A 290 -23.30 12.03 -0.03
N MET A 291 -24.47 11.89 -0.65
CA MET A 291 -24.84 12.71 -1.81
C MET A 291 -24.84 14.22 -1.52
N PRO A 292 -25.36 14.74 -0.38
CA PRO A 292 -25.30 16.18 -0.09
C PRO A 292 -23.86 16.70 0.01
N ALA A 293 -22.99 15.96 0.71
CA ALA A 293 -21.57 16.33 0.82
C ALA A 293 -20.86 16.26 -0.54
N PHE A 294 -21.19 15.25 -1.35
CA PHE A 294 -20.66 15.10 -2.69
C PHE A 294 -21.10 16.24 -3.62
N GLN A 295 -22.37 16.64 -3.59
CA GLN A 295 -22.89 17.75 -4.37
C GLN A 295 -22.18 19.06 -4.00
N GLN A 296 -22.00 19.33 -2.71
CA GLN A 296 -21.26 20.51 -2.26
C GLN A 296 -19.80 20.49 -2.73
N TRP A 297 -19.13 19.33 -2.61
CA TRP A 297 -17.78 19.14 -3.11
C TRP A 297 -17.72 19.32 -4.64
N LEU A 298 -18.70 18.80 -5.38
CA LEU A 298 -18.75 18.86 -6.84
C LEU A 298 -18.97 20.28 -7.35
N LEU A 299 -19.75 21.11 -6.66
CA LEU A 299 -19.92 22.53 -7.02
C LEU A 299 -18.56 23.25 -7.08
N ASN A 300 -17.70 22.99 -6.09
CA ASN A 300 -16.34 23.54 -6.02
C ASN A 300 -15.39 22.97 -7.09
N HIS A 301 -15.76 21.86 -7.75
CA HIS A 301 -14.96 21.16 -8.74
C HIS A 301 -15.65 21.04 -10.11
N SER A 302 -16.72 21.80 -10.34
CA SER A 302 -17.61 21.65 -11.51
C SER A 302 -16.92 21.91 -12.85
N GLU A 303 -15.90 22.77 -12.87
CA GLU A 303 -15.03 23.01 -14.04
C GLU A 303 -14.08 21.84 -14.33
N SER A 304 -13.80 21.01 -13.32
CA SER A 304 -12.81 19.93 -13.37
C SER A 304 -13.43 18.54 -13.52
N VAL A 305 -14.70 18.39 -13.14
CA VAL A 305 -15.40 17.10 -13.06
C VAL A 305 -16.69 17.12 -13.86
N ASN A 306 -16.85 16.13 -14.73
CA ASN A 306 -18.12 15.71 -15.30
C ASN A 306 -18.53 14.38 -14.65
N LEU A 307 -19.81 14.23 -14.36
CA LEU A 307 -20.32 12.94 -13.90
C LEU A 307 -20.62 12.04 -15.09
N HIS A 308 -20.32 10.75 -14.93
CA HIS A 308 -20.79 9.75 -15.87
C HIS A 308 -22.33 9.68 -15.88
N PRO A 309 -22.98 9.38 -17.02
CA PRO A 309 -24.45 9.32 -17.10
C PRO A 309 -25.12 8.38 -16.10
N ASN A 310 -24.44 7.30 -15.72
CA ASN A 310 -24.91 6.34 -14.70
C ASN A 310 -24.80 6.85 -13.25
N GLY A 311 -24.36 8.10 -13.05
CA GLY A 311 -24.15 8.70 -11.75
C GLY A 311 -22.80 8.34 -11.09
N PRO A 312 -22.50 8.98 -9.96
CA PRO A 312 -21.29 8.71 -9.18
C PRO A 312 -21.43 7.43 -8.37
N GLN A 313 -20.35 6.67 -8.26
CA GLN A 313 -20.20 5.54 -7.36
C GLN A 313 -19.09 5.83 -6.35
N PHE A 314 -19.37 5.58 -5.07
CA PHE A 314 -18.45 5.91 -3.97
C PHE A 314 -17.77 4.66 -3.44
N LEU A 315 -16.44 4.72 -3.32
CA LEU A 315 -15.60 3.76 -2.62
C LEU A 315 -15.27 4.31 -1.24
N LEU A 316 -15.64 3.55 -0.21
CA LEU A 316 -15.43 3.86 1.19
C LEU A 316 -14.29 3.02 1.76
N PRO A 317 -13.54 3.54 2.73
CA PRO A 317 -12.63 2.72 3.51
C PRO A 317 -13.38 1.54 4.16
N PRO A 318 -12.67 0.44 4.46
CA PRO A 318 -13.23 -0.66 5.24
C PRO A 318 -13.67 -0.17 6.63
N PRO A 319 -14.66 -0.81 7.28
CA PRO A 319 -15.19 -0.36 8.56
C PRO A 319 -14.15 -0.24 9.68
N TRP A 320 -13.07 -1.03 9.63
CA TRP A 320 -11.98 -0.97 10.62
C TRP A 320 -11.03 0.23 10.44
N TYR A 321 -11.19 1.02 9.38
CA TYR A 321 -10.39 2.22 9.12
C TYR A 321 -10.83 3.45 9.93
N GLU A 322 -12.03 3.41 10.53
CA GLU A 322 -12.61 4.53 11.29
C GLU A 322 -11.75 4.96 12.50
#